data_AF-A0A8S3SB44-F1
#
_entry.id   AF-A0A8S3SB44-F1
#
_cell.length_a   1.000
_cell.length_b   1.000
_cell.length_c   1.000
_cell.angle_alpha   90.00
_cell.angle_beta   90.00
_cell.angle_gamma   90.00
#
_symmetry.space_group_name_H-M   'P 1'
#
loop_
_entity.id
_entity.type
_entity.pdbx_description
1 polymer ?
#
loop_
_entity_poly.entity_id
_entity_poly.type
_entity_poly.pdbx_seq_one_letter_code
_entity_poly.pdbx_strand_id
1 'polypeptide(L)'
;MSSASVLQKNKGYTWLSKVNEASLLFPGQHTLKLAKQKTDTELIKKKTFKKKRRIQLRKLKKKSEFSSQIKEGTTYDNETEVNEVISDIQQIPSRLTINDSEKFIIFDLETTGLSRNSDITQISASNGSNLFQRYIMRRCEITHEASKITEPTNKMYLNGTLVLTCAIEQALLDFIDF
;
A
#
# COMPACT_ATOMS: atom_id res chain seq x y z
N MET A 1 -14.26 13.38 -19.46
CA MET A 1 -14.23 12.04 -20.07
C MET A 1 -12.92 11.37 -19.70
N SER A 2 -12.86 10.76 -18.52
CA SER A 2 -11.67 10.05 -18.07
C SER A 2 -11.94 8.56 -18.15
N SER A 3 -11.71 8.03 -19.35
CA SER A 3 -11.66 6.58 -19.56
C SER A 3 -10.42 6.05 -18.86
N ALA A 4 -10.60 5.51 -17.66
CA ALA A 4 -9.63 4.62 -17.05
C ALA A 4 -9.54 3.35 -17.91
N SER A 5 -8.41 3.16 -18.59
CA SER A 5 -8.14 1.97 -19.40
C SER A 5 -8.13 0.71 -18.53
N VAL A 6 -9.27 0.03 -18.56
CA VAL A 6 -9.46 -1.38 -18.20
C VAL A 6 -8.40 -2.22 -18.93
N LEU A 7 -7.58 -2.95 -18.16
CA LEU A 7 -6.81 -4.14 -18.60
C LEU A 7 -6.07 -4.04 -19.95
N GLN A 8 -5.58 -2.86 -20.32
CA GLN A 8 -4.81 -2.74 -21.54
C GLN A 8 -3.42 -3.32 -21.29
N LYS A 9 -3.13 -4.51 -21.87
CA LYS A 9 -1.78 -5.10 -21.91
C LYS A 9 -0.82 -3.97 -22.29
N ASN A 10 0.09 -3.62 -21.40
CA ASN A 10 0.98 -2.48 -21.57
C ASN A 10 2.00 -2.83 -22.67
N LYS A 11 1.61 -2.65 -23.95
CA LYS A 11 2.39 -3.05 -25.13
C LYS A 11 3.66 -2.19 -25.30
N GLY A 12 3.89 -1.23 -24.40
CA GLY A 12 5.01 -0.29 -24.46
C GLY A 12 4.89 0.65 -25.66
N TYR A 13 5.89 1.52 -25.85
CA TYR A 13 5.89 2.50 -26.94
C TYR A 13 6.07 1.91 -28.35
N THR A 14 6.27 0.60 -28.46
CA THR A 14 6.34 -0.13 -29.74
C THR A 14 4.97 -0.49 -30.31
N TRP A 15 3.88 -0.16 -29.60
CA TRP A 15 2.52 -0.49 -30.03
C TRP A 15 2.16 0.13 -31.40
N LEU A 16 2.59 1.37 -31.65
CA LEU A 16 2.29 2.08 -32.90
C LEU A 16 2.99 1.41 -34.10
N SER A 17 4.23 0.94 -33.91
CA SER A 17 4.95 0.16 -34.93
C SER A 17 4.22 -1.14 -35.25
N LYS A 18 3.71 -1.85 -34.23
CA LYS A 18 2.95 -3.09 -34.40
C LYS A 18 1.61 -2.88 -35.11
N VAL A 19 0.94 -1.75 -34.86
CA VAL A 19 -0.32 -1.40 -35.54
C VAL A 19 -0.07 -1.09 -37.01
N ASN A 20 1.00 -0.35 -37.32
CA ASN A 20 1.38 -0.05 -38.70
C ASN A 20 1.73 -1.35 -39.45
N GLU A 21 2.54 -2.22 -38.86
CA GLU A 21 2.85 -3.55 -39.43
C GLU A 21 1.59 -4.40 -39.66
N ALA A 22 0.67 -4.44 -38.68
CA ALA A 22 -0.59 -5.17 -38.81
C ALA A 22 -1.52 -4.58 -39.88
N SER A 23 -1.35 -3.30 -40.20
CA SER A 23 -2.07 -2.59 -41.27
C SER A 23 -1.34 -2.64 -42.61
N LEU A 24 -0.26 -3.45 -42.72
CA LEU A 24 0.61 -3.53 -43.90
C LEU A 24 1.25 -2.19 -44.31
N LEU A 25 1.43 -1.30 -43.34
CA LEU A 25 2.05 0.01 -43.51
C LEU A 25 3.44 0.02 -42.88
N PHE A 26 4.40 0.66 -43.55
CA PHE A 26 5.71 0.85 -42.96
C PHE A 26 5.62 1.88 -41.81
N PRO A 27 6.11 1.58 -40.59
CA PRO A 27 5.95 2.47 -39.45
C PRO A 27 6.64 3.84 -39.58
N GLY A 28 7.60 3.96 -40.49
CA GLY A 28 8.43 5.15 -40.66
C GLY A 28 9.64 5.14 -39.72
N GLN A 29 10.79 5.63 -40.21
CA GLN A 29 12.04 5.65 -39.46
C GLN A 29 11.93 6.50 -38.17
N HIS A 30 11.22 7.63 -38.25
CA HIS A 30 11.02 8.53 -37.11
C HIS A 30 10.25 7.84 -35.97
N THR A 31 9.17 7.13 -36.30
CA THR A 31 8.35 6.37 -35.36
C THR A 31 9.15 5.28 -34.66
N LEU A 32 9.96 4.53 -35.42
CA LEU A 32 10.84 3.50 -34.87
C LEU A 32 11.88 4.09 -33.91
N LYS A 33 12.50 5.22 -34.29
CA LYS A 33 13.49 5.92 -33.46
C LYS A 33 12.87 6.42 -32.15
N LEU A 34 11.68 7.02 -32.21
CA LEU A 34 10.98 7.52 -31.03
C LEU A 34 10.56 6.38 -30.09
N ALA A 35 10.03 5.27 -30.64
CA ALA A 35 9.65 4.10 -29.86
C ALA A 35 10.85 3.50 -29.11
N LYS A 36 12.02 3.42 -29.78
CA LYS A 36 13.27 2.95 -29.17
C LYS A 36 13.72 3.86 -28.02
N GLN A 37 13.79 5.19 -28.23
CA GLN A 37 14.17 6.15 -27.19
C GLN A 37 13.28 6.07 -25.95
N LYS A 38 11.95 5.99 -26.14
CA LYS A 38 11.02 5.88 -25.01
C LYS A 38 11.14 4.53 -24.28
N THR A 39 11.46 3.46 -25.01
CA THR A 39 11.68 2.13 -24.40
C THR A 39 12.98 2.13 -23.58
N ASP A 40 14.06 2.70 -24.11
CA ASP A 40 15.36 2.77 -23.44
C ASP A 40 15.29 3.62 -22.16
N THR A 41 14.62 4.77 -22.21
CA THR A 41 14.42 5.64 -21.03
C THR A 41 13.63 4.93 -19.92
N GLU A 42 12.58 4.18 -20.24
CA GLU A 42 11.84 3.36 -19.27
C GLU A 42 12.68 2.22 -18.68
N LEU A 43 13.51 1.56 -19.50
CA LEU A 43 14.45 0.54 -19.01
C LEU A 43 15.48 1.13 -18.05
N ILE A 44 16.00 2.32 -18.34
CA ILE A 44 16.92 3.05 -17.46
C ILE A 44 16.22 3.41 -16.14
N LYS A 45 14.99 3.96 -16.18
CA LYS A 45 14.20 4.26 -14.96
C LYS A 45 13.95 3.02 -14.12
N LYS A 46 13.61 1.88 -14.74
CA LYS A 46 13.43 0.60 -14.02
C LYS A 46 14.74 0.10 -13.40
N LYS A 47 15.87 0.22 -14.10
CA LYS A 47 17.20 -0.13 -13.57
C LYS A 47 17.60 0.77 -12.40
N THR A 48 17.39 2.09 -12.49
CA THR A 48 17.71 3.03 -11.40
C THR A 48 16.82 2.80 -10.19
N PHE A 49 15.52 2.53 -10.39
CA PHE A 49 14.61 2.16 -9.31
C PHE A 49 15.04 0.86 -8.59
N LYS A 50 15.38 -0.20 -9.35
CA LYS A 50 15.92 -1.45 -8.78
C LYS A 50 17.25 -1.21 -8.03
N LYS A 51 18.15 -0.37 -8.56
CA LYS A 51 19.42 -0.01 -7.89
C LYS A 51 19.16 0.75 -6.58
N LYS A 52 18.22 1.71 -6.56
CA LYS A 52 17.79 2.44 -5.36
C LYS A 52 17.22 1.48 -4.30
N ARG A 53 16.32 0.58 -4.69
CA ARG A 53 15.74 -0.44 -3.79
C ARG A 53 16.80 -1.37 -3.21
N ARG A 54 17.78 -1.81 -4.02
CA ARG A 54 18.91 -2.63 -3.53
C ARG A 54 19.76 -1.90 -2.49
N ILE A 55 20.02 -0.60 -2.69
CA ILE A 55 20.76 0.22 -1.72
C ILE A 55 19.98 0.36 -0.42
N GLN A 56 18.66 0.60 -0.50
CA GLN A 56 17.79 0.70 0.67
C GLN A 56 17.75 -0.60 1.48
N LEU A 57 17.62 -1.75 0.80
CA LEU A 57 17.66 -3.07 1.46
C LEU A 57 19.02 -3.35 2.11
N ARG A 58 20.15 -2.96 1.48
CA ARG A 58 21.48 -3.07 2.10
C ARG A 58 21.61 -2.20 3.35
N LYS A 59 21.05 -0.98 3.35
CA LYS A 59 21.03 -0.10 4.52
C LYS A 59 20.19 -0.70 5.66
N LEU A 60 19.02 -1.26 5.33
CA LEU A 60 18.18 -1.96 6.30
C LEU A 60 18.88 -3.19 6.89
N LYS A 61 19.54 -4.01 6.05
CA LYS A 61 20.29 -5.18 6.50
C LYS A 61 21.45 -4.79 7.41
N LYS A 62 22.24 -3.77 7.07
CA LYS A 62 23.30 -3.24 7.93
C LYS A 62 22.76 -2.69 9.26
N LYS A 63 21.59 -2.04 9.26
CA LYS A 63 20.95 -1.57 10.50
C LYS A 63 20.53 -2.74 11.39
N SER A 64 19.99 -3.80 10.79
CA SER A 64 19.66 -5.06 11.48
C SER A 64 20.91 -5.77 12.01
N GLU A 65 21.96 -5.90 11.19
CA GLU A 65 23.23 -6.51 11.57
C GLU A 65 23.91 -5.72 12.70
N PHE A 66 23.86 -4.38 12.67
CA PHE A 66 24.37 -3.52 13.75
C PHE A 66 23.58 -3.68 15.06
N SER A 67 22.25 -3.85 15.00
CA SER A 67 21.44 -4.15 16.19
C SER A 67 21.61 -5.57 16.72
N SER A 68 22.08 -6.50 15.88
CA SER A 68 22.30 -7.90 16.24
C SER A 68 23.77 -8.22 16.58
N GLN A 69 24.70 -7.31 16.30
CA GLN A 69 26.10 -7.43 16.71
C GLN A 69 26.25 -6.97 18.15
N ILE A 70 26.15 -7.92 19.07
CA ILE A 70 26.89 -7.84 20.32
C ILE A 70 28.36 -7.75 19.90
N LYS A 71 29.03 -6.64 20.23
CA LYS A 71 30.49 -6.56 20.09
C LYS A 71 31.06 -7.65 20.99
N GLU A 72 31.51 -8.76 20.42
CA GLU A 72 32.41 -9.68 21.11
C GLU A 72 33.73 -8.93 21.34
N GLY A 73 33.78 -8.17 22.43
CA GLY A 73 35.01 -7.71 23.05
C GLY A 73 35.57 -8.85 23.88
N THR A 74 36.88 -9.09 23.74
CA THR A 74 37.74 -9.91 24.63
C THR A 74 37.01 -11.04 25.37
N THR A 75 36.36 -11.94 24.62
CA THR A 75 35.57 -13.05 25.18
C THR A 75 36.42 -14.29 25.52
N TYR A 76 37.74 -14.22 25.32
CA TYR A 76 38.67 -15.30 25.65
C TYR A 76 39.80 -14.79 26.53
N ASP A 77 39.45 -14.22 27.69
CA ASP A 77 40.37 -14.27 28.82
C ASP A 77 39.83 -15.32 29.80
N ASN A 78 40.60 -16.40 29.92
CA ASN A 78 40.31 -17.51 30.82
C ASN A 78 40.74 -17.11 32.22
N GLU A 79 39.95 -16.29 32.92
CA GLU A 79 40.02 -16.11 34.39
C GLU A 79 39.06 -14.98 34.79
N THR A 80 37.79 -15.29 35.00
CA THR A 80 36.98 -14.51 35.94
C THR A 80 35.93 -15.43 36.57
N GLU A 81 36.21 -15.72 37.82
CA GLU A 81 35.38 -16.39 38.82
C GLU A 81 33.94 -15.82 38.80
N VAL A 82 32.95 -16.69 38.64
CA VAL A 82 31.54 -16.30 38.64
C VAL A 82 31.11 -16.06 40.08
N ASN A 83 31.28 -14.84 40.56
CA ASN A 83 30.65 -14.38 41.79
C ASN A 83 29.72 -13.19 41.49
N GLU A 84 28.51 -13.33 42.02
CA GLU A 84 27.42 -12.36 42.13
C GLU A 84 26.45 -12.25 40.94
N VAL A 85 25.34 -13.00 41.11
CA VAL A 85 23.95 -12.72 40.73
C VAL A 85 23.75 -11.48 39.85
N ILE A 86 23.61 -11.71 38.54
CA ILE A 86 23.10 -10.71 37.61
C ILE A 86 21.57 -10.60 37.85
N SER A 87 21.16 -9.65 38.69
CA SER A 87 19.73 -9.34 38.94
C SER A 87 19.08 -8.45 37.87
N ASP A 88 19.81 -8.06 36.82
CA ASP A 88 19.35 -7.08 35.81
C ASP A 88 18.93 -7.70 34.46
N ILE A 89 18.69 -9.00 34.39
CA ILE A 89 18.07 -9.61 33.21
C ILE A 89 16.56 -9.39 33.30
N GLN A 90 16.07 -8.23 32.83
CA GLN A 90 14.64 -8.08 32.55
C GLN A 90 14.25 -9.06 31.46
N GLN A 91 13.34 -9.97 31.79
CA GLN A 91 12.80 -10.96 30.86
C GLN A 91 12.10 -10.25 29.70
N ILE A 92 12.45 -10.62 28.47
CA ILE A 92 11.73 -10.15 27.27
C ILE A 92 10.26 -10.50 27.47
N PRO A 93 9.31 -9.54 27.35
CA PRO A 93 7.90 -9.83 27.49
C PRO A 93 7.52 -11.00 26.60
N SER A 94 6.94 -12.03 27.19
CA SER A 94 6.45 -13.18 26.44
C SER A 94 5.43 -12.72 25.39
N ARG A 95 5.39 -13.41 24.26
CA ARG A 95 4.38 -13.16 23.22
C ARG A 95 3.01 -13.20 23.90
N LEU A 96 2.25 -12.10 23.80
CA LEU A 96 0.90 -12.01 24.35
C LEU A 96 0.10 -13.24 23.91
N THR A 97 -0.15 -14.14 24.85
CA THR A 97 -1.07 -15.25 24.66
C THR A 97 -2.46 -14.65 24.79
N ILE A 98 -3.12 -14.51 23.64
CA ILE A 98 -4.49 -14.09 23.57
C ILE A 98 -5.32 -15.09 24.39
N ASN A 99 -5.95 -14.62 25.46
CA ASN A 99 -6.88 -15.43 26.22
C ASN A 99 -8.16 -15.58 25.39
N ASP A 100 -8.72 -16.80 25.32
CA ASP A 100 -9.98 -17.06 24.59
C ASP A 100 -11.19 -16.26 25.14
N SER A 101 -11.03 -15.58 26.28
CA SER A 101 -12.04 -14.66 26.85
C SER A 101 -12.03 -13.26 26.23
N GLU A 102 -10.98 -12.88 25.50
CA GLU A 102 -10.87 -11.56 24.87
C GLU A 102 -11.48 -11.57 23.47
N LYS A 103 -12.44 -10.67 23.22
CA LYS A 103 -13.05 -10.50 21.90
C LYS A 103 -12.23 -9.49 21.10
N PHE A 104 -11.70 -9.93 19.96
CA PHE A 104 -10.96 -9.06 19.04
C PHE A 104 -11.86 -8.61 17.91
N ILE A 105 -11.76 -7.33 17.56
CA ILE A 105 -12.36 -6.78 16.36
C ILE A 105 -11.20 -6.27 15.50
N ILE A 106 -11.09 -6.82 14.31
CA ILE A 106 -10.22 -6.29 13.26
C ILE A 106 -11.05 -5.29 12.49
N PHE A 107 -10.57 -4.05 12.37
CA PHE A 107 -11.27 -3.02 11.60
C PHE A 107 -10.31 -2.28 10.68
N ASP A 108 -10.87 -1.74 9.60
CA ASP A 108 -10.17 -0.89 8.65
C ASP A 108 -11.08 0.23 8.14
N LEU A 109 -10.47 1.36 7.81
CA LEU A 109 -11.16 2.56 7.37
C LEU A 109 -10.65 2.99 5.99
N GLU A 110 -11.59 3.18 5.07
CA GLU A 110 -11.29 3.88 3.82
C GLU A 110 -11.62 5.36 3.98
N THR A 111 -10.75 6.23 3.48
CA THR A 111 -10.90 7.68 3.59
C THR A 111 -10.71 8.37 2.25
N THR A 112 -11.16 9.62 2.14
CA THR A 112 -10.89 10.46 0.96
C THR A 112 -9.43 10.91 0.86
N GLY A 113 -8.63 10.71 1.91
CA GLY A 113 -7.24 11.15 1.99
C GLY A 113 -6.62 10.94 3.36
N LEU A 114 -5.38 11.42 3.53
CA LEU A 114 -4.59 11.26 4.76
C LEU A 114 -4.65 12.49 5.70
N SER A 115 -5.39 13.54 5.32
CA SER A 115 -5.57 14.72 6.14
C SER A 115 -6.54 14.46 7.29
N ARG A 116 -6.42 15.20 8.39
CA ARG A 116 -7.40 15.20 9.50
C ARG A 116 -8.80 15.66 9.07
N ASN A 117 -8.89 16.39 7.96
CA ASN A 117 -10.16 16.86 7.39
C ASN A 117 -10.71 15.92 6.31
N SER A 118 -10.10 14.75 6.12
CA SER A 118 -10.59 13.75 5.15
C SER A 118 -11.85 13.10 5.70
N ASP A 119 -12.81 12.83 4.82
CA ASP A 119 -14.02 12.09 5.19
C ASP A 119 -13.73 10.59 5.19
N ILE A 120 -14.34 9.86 6.12
CA ILE A 120 -14.40 8.40 6.10
C ILE A 120 -15.43 8.01 5.04
N THR A 121 -15.06 7.10 4.14
CA THR A 121 -15.92 6.62 3.05
C THR A 121 -16.40 5.20 3.30
N GLN A 122 -15.70 4.42 4.12
CA GLN A 122 -16.10 3.07 4.50
C GLN A 122 -15.58 2.73 5.90
N ILE A 123 -16.42 2.02 6.67
CA ILE A 123 -16.01 1.33 7.90
C ILE A 123 -16.20 -0.16 7.65
N SER A 124 -15.15 -0.94 7.86
CA SER A 124 -15.21 -2.41 7.80
C SER A 124 -14.68 -2.99 9.07
N ALA A 125 -15.36 -3.97 9.63
CA ALA A 125 -14.87 -4.68 10.81
C ALA A 125 -15.30 -6.14 10.84
N SER A 126 -14.54 -6.97 11.54
CA SER A 126 -14.89 -8.36 11.77
C SER A 126 -14.40 -8.84 13.12
N ASN A 127 -15.23 -9.63 13.79
CA ASN A 127 -14.87 -10.35 15.02
C ASN A 127 -14.55 -11.84 14.76
N GLY A 128 -14.28 -12.20 13.49
CA GLY A 128 -14.06 -13.57 13.04
C GLY A 128 -15.34 -14.35 12.73
N SER A 129 -16.48 -14.00 13.33
CA SER A 129 -17.78 -14.66 13.08
C SER A 129 -18.72 -13.78 12.25
N ASN A 130 -18.74 -12.49 12.54
CA ASN A 130 -19.59 -11.49 11.90
C ASN A 130 -18.73 -10.50 11.10
N LEU A 131 -19.32 -9.95 10.05
CA LEU A 131 -18.74 -8.90 9.23
C LEU A 131 -19.63 -7.65 9.31
N PHE A 132 -19.02 -6.53 9.65
CA PHE A 132 -19.59 -5.19 9.54
C PHE A 132 -19.03 -4.50 8.32
N GLN A 133 -19.91 -3.95 7.48
CA GLN A 133 -19.50 -3.13 6.36
C GLN A 133 -20.53 -2.03 6.11
N ARG A 134 -20.08 -0.77 6.18
CA ARG A 134 -20.89 0.41 5.89
C ARG A 134 -20.13 1.37 5.00
N TYR A 135 -20.82 1.88 3.98
CA TYR A 135 -20.33 2.95 3.12
C TYR A 135 -20.96 4.27 3.56
N ILE A 136 -20.13 5.31 3.62
CA ILE A 136 -20.50 6.60 4.20
C ILE A 136 -20.49 7.66 3.10
N MET A 137 -21.56 8.44 3.07
CA MET A 137 -21.67 9.58 2.18
C MET A 137 -20.64 10.65 2.55
N ARG A 138 -19.84 11.08 1.58
CA ARG A 138 -18.87 12.17 1.77
C ARG A 138 -19.61 13.50 1.95
N ARG A 139 -19.09 14.36 2.82
CA ARG A 139 -19.65 15.70 3.08
C ARG A 139 -19.10 16.74 2.12
N CYS A 140 -17.85 16.57 1.69
CA CYS A 140 -17.21 17.49 0.75
C CYS A 140 -17.39 17.07 -0.71
N GLU A 141 -17.77 18.03 -1.55
CA GLU A 141 -17.72 17.89 -3.00
C GLU A 141 -16.29 17.60 -3.48
N ILE A 142 -16.20 16.79 -4.53
CA ILE A 142 -14.95 16.54 -5.24
C ILE A 142 -14.47 17.89 -5.79
N THR A 143 -13.22 18.26 -5.52
CA THR A 143 -12.64 19.51 -6.06
C THR A 143 -12.83 19.56 -7.58
N HIS A 144 -12.99 20.76 -8.15
CA HIS A 144 -13.27 20.94 -9.58
C HIS A 144 -12.31 20.20 -10.52
N GLU A 145 -11.06 19.96 -10.09
CA GLU A 145 -10.11 19.16 -10.87
C GLU A 145 -10.38 17.66 -10.85
N ALA A 146 -10.91 17.12 -9.75
CA ALA A 146 -11.26 15.71 -9.64
C ALA A 146 -12.66 15.38 -10.19
N SER A 147 -13.54 16.38 -10.36
CA SER A 147 -14.84 16.22 -11.04
C SER A 147 -14.73 16.07 -12.57
N LYS A 148 -13.62 16.49 -13.18
CA LYS A 148 -13.32 16.20 -14.60
C LYS A 148 -13.08 14.71 -14.86
N ILE A 149 -12.72 13.96 -13.82
CA ILE A 149 -12.37 12.54 -13.84
C ILE A 149 -13.49 11.66 -13.29
N THR A 150 -14.27 12.16 -12.32
CA THR A 150 -15.30 11.40 -11.61
C THR A 150 -16.62 12.17 -11.69
N GLU A 151 -17.69 11.51 -12.13
CA GLU A 151 -19.01 12.14 -12.20
C GLU A 151 -19.40 12.74 -10.83
N PRO A 152 -20.00 13.94 -10.79
CA PRO A 152 -20.29 14.73 -9.58
C PRO A 152 -21.44 14.13 -8.75
N THR A 153 -21.68 12.83 -8.86
CA THR A 153 -22.71 12.14 -8.11
C THR A 153 -22.15 11.71 -6.77
N ASN A 154 -22.89 11.98 -5.70
CA ASN A 154 -22.70 11.43 -4.35
C ASN A 154 -23.02 9.91 -4.32
N LYS A 155 -22.63 9.19 -5.37
CA LYS A 155 -22.84 7.75 -5.53
C LYS A 155 -21.48 7.08 -5.35
N MET A 156 -21.45 6.03 -4.54
CA MET A 156 -20.26 5.21 -4.38
C MET A 156 -20.42 3.92 -5.16
N TYR A 157 -19.32 3.47 -5.76
CA TYR A 157 -19.28 2.22 -6.50
C TYR A 157 -18.16 1.33 -5.96
N LEU A 158 -18.47 0.06 -5.75
CA LEU A 158 -17.48 -0.98 -5.48
C LEU A 158 -17.39 -1.87 -6.71
N ASN A 159 -16.20 -1.93 -7.33
CA ASN A 159 -15.97 -2.72 -8.56
C ASN A 159 -17.00 -2.45 -9.67
N GLY A 160 -17.42 -1.19 -9.82
CA GLY A 160 -18.43 -0.77 -10.81
C GLY A 160 -19.88 -1.00 -10.39
N THR A 161 -20.14 -1.60 -9.22
CA THR A 161 -21.50 -1.79 -8.70
C THR A 161 -21.83 -0.69 -7.70
N LEU A 162 -23.00 -0.07 -7.85
CA LEU A 162 -23.49 0.96 -6.93
C LEU A 162 -23.65 0.37 -5.53
N VAL A 163 -23.08 1.02 -4.51
CA VAL A 163 -23.27 0.64 -3.10
C VAL A 163 -24.19 1.62 -2.40
N LEU A 164 -25.00 1.10 -1.48
CA LEU A 164 -25.81 1.93 -0.60
C LEU A 164 -24.92 2.66 0.40
N THR A 165 -25.19 3.95 0.57
CA THR A 165 -24.44 4.83 1.48
C THR A 165 -25.36 5.39 2.54
N CYS A 166 -24.80 5.70 3.70
CA CYS A 166 -25.52 6.32 4.82
C CYS A 166 -24.74 7.52 5.36
N ALA A 167 -25.37 8.29 6.23
CA ALA A 167 -24.69 9.35 6.97
C ALA A 167 -23.68 8.76 7.95
N ILE A 168 -22.62 9.51 8.27
CA ILE A 168 -21.55 9.01 9.16
C ILE A 168 -22.09 8.73 10.57
N GLU A 169 -23.03 9.53 11.03
CA GLU A 169 -23.70 9.36 12.32
C GLU A 169 -24.39 8.00 12.40
N GLN A 170 -25.13 7.63 11.34
CA GLN A 170 -25.81 6.33 11.28
C GLN A 170 -24.81 5.18 11.21
N ALA A 171 -23.74 5.31 10.42
CA ALA A 171 -22.72 4.27 10.33
C ALA A 171 -22.02 4.03 11.66
N LEU A 172 -21.79 5.08 12.46
CA LEU A 172 -21.18 4.97 13.78
C LEU A 172 -22.15 4.38 14.81
N LEU A 173 -23.43 4.73 14.77
CA LEU A 173 -24.46 4.09 15.61
C LEU A 173 -24.56 2.59 15.30
N ASP A 174 -24.66 2.23 14.01
CA ASP A 174 -24.67 0.84 13.57
C ASP A 174 -23.40 0.09 14.01
N PHE A 175 -22.25 0.78 14.09
CA PHE A 175 -20.99 0.18 14.52
C PHE A 175 -20.89 -0.02 16.04
N ILE A 176 -21.54 0.82 16.83
CA ILE A 176 -21.64 0.65 18.29
C ILE A 176 -22.51 -0.57 18.62
N ASP A 177 -23.54 -0.83 17.82
CA ASP A 177 -24.45 -1.97 17.98
C ASP A 177 -23.88 -3.30 17.44
N PHE A 178 -22.77 -3.25 16.69
CA PHE A 178 -22.10 -4.41 16.08
C PHE A 178 -21.13 -5.13 17.03
#